data_AF-R9M730-F1
#
_entry.id   AF-R9M730-F1
#
_cell.length_a   1.000
_cell.length_b   1.000
_cell.length_c   1.000
_cell.angle_alpha   90.00
_cell.angle_beta   90.00
_cell.angle_gamma   90.00
#
_symmetry.space_group_name_H-M   'P 1'
#
loop_
_entity.id
_entity.type
_entity.pdbx_description
1 polymer ?
#
loop_
_entity_poly.entity_id
_entity_poly.type
_entity_poly.pdbx_seq_one_letter_code
_entity_poly.pdbx_strand_id
1 'polypeptide(L)' 'MTKKFKIPAVPKTTPKNIRFPNEVIEGVEKAIQGTETSFSAFVIAATRWALESLEEDDDPADE' A
#
# COMPACT_ATOMS: atom_id res chain seq x y z
N MET A 1 -36.37 -16.38 7.08
CA MET A 1 -34.99 -16.59 6.58
C MET A 1 -34.09 -15.55 7.21
N THR A 2 -33.31 -15.93 8.22
CA THR A 2 -32.50 -14.99 9.00
C THR A 2 -31.22 -14.68 8.24
N LYS A 3 -31.11 -13.47 7.67
CA LYS A 3 -29.85 -12.97 7.08
C LYS A 3 -28.81 -12.89 8.20
N LYS A 4 -27.86 -13.84 8.22
CA LYS A 4 -26.73 -13.83 9.16
C LYS A 4 -25.86 -12.61 8.85
N PHE A 5 -25.67 -11.75 9.84
CA PHE A 5 -24.71 -10.65 9.78
C PHE A 5 -23.31 -11.25 9.59
N LYS A 6 -22.71 -11.01 8.42
CA LYS A 6 -21.31 -11.38 8.17
C LYS A 6 -20.46 -10.28 8.77
N ILE A 7 -19.74 -10.60 9.83
CA ILE A 7 -18.72 -9.71 10.40
C ILE A 7 -17.71 -9.42 9.28
N PRO A 8 -17.38 -8.15 8.99
CA PRO A 8 -16.37 -7.82 8.00
C PRO A 8 -15.04 -8.43 8.47
N ALA A 9 -14.57 -9.44 7.75
CA ALA A 9 -13.27 -10.04 7.99
C ALA A 9 -12.23 -9.01 7.54
N VAL A 10 -11.65 -8.29 8.51
CA VAL A 10 -10.52 -7.41 8.24
C VAL A 10 -9.36 -8.30 7.77
N PRO A 11 -8.72 -8.01 6.63
CA PRO A 11 -7.60 -8.81 6.15
C PRO A 11 -6.51 -8.87 7.22
N LYS A 12 -5.88 -10.04 7.36
CA LYS A 12 -4.78 -10.23 8.32
C LYS A 12 -3.59 -9.37 7.90
N THR A 13 -3.21 -8.41 8.74
CA THR A 13 -2.01 -7.58 8.55
C THR A 13 -0.93 -7.98 9.54
N THR A 14 0.32 -8.04 9.10
CA THR A 14 1.48 -8.27 9.96
C THR A 14 2.34 -7.01 9.99
N PRO A 15 2.61 -6.40 11.16
CA PRO A 15 3.49 -5.25 11.24
C PRO A 15 4.92 -5.65 10.87
N LYS A 16 5.58 -4.85 10.03
CA LYS A 16 6.99 -4.97 9.68
C LYS A 16 7.69 -3.66 10.02
N ASN A 17 8.83 -3.75 10.70
CA ASN A 17 9.64 -2.59 11.03
C ASN A 17 10.81 -2.50 10.05
N ILE A 18 10.90 -1.39 9.32
CA ILE A 18 11.94 -1.12 8.32
C ILE A 18 12.42 0.33 8.47
N ARG A 19 13.67 0.60 8.08
CA ARG A 19 14.23 1.95 8.12
C ARG A 19 14.13 2.60 6.75
N PHE A 20 13.67 3.85 6.74
CA PHE A 20 13.70 4.72 5.57
C PHE A 20 14.80 5.77 5.73
N PRO A 21 15.49 6.17 4.64
CA PRO A 21 16.31 7.37 4.65
C PRO A 21 15.48 8.60 5.02
N ASN A 22 16.06 9.54 5.77
CA ASN A 22 15.34 10.75 6.22
C ASN A 22 14.79 11.57 5.04
N GLU A 23 15.55 11.67 3.95
CA GLU A 23 15.12 12.38 2.74
C GLU A 23 13.83 11.82 2.14
N VAL A 24 13.66 10.49 2.21
CA VAL A 24 12.45 9.81 1.74
C VAL A 24 11.28 10.08 2.68
N ILE A 25 11.52 10.06 4.00
CA ILE A 25 10.49 10.37 5.00
C ILE A 25 9.96 11.79 4.78
N GLU A 26 10.86 12.77 4.68
CA GLU A 26 10.49 14.17 4.45
C GLU A 26 9.75 14.36 3.12
N GLY A 27 10.16 13.64 2.06
CA GLY A 27 9.48 13.66 0.77
C GLY A 27 8.04 13.15 0.86
N VAL A 28 7.82 12.04 1.56
CA VAL A 28 6.49 11.47 1.76
C VAL A 28 5.64 12.38 2.66
N GLU A 29 6.18 12.89 3.76
CA GLU A 29 5.46 13.79 4.67
C GLU A 29 4.99 15.07 3.97
N LYS A 30 5.84 15.65 3.11
CA LYS A 30 5.45 16.79 2.26
C LYS A 30 4.37 16.41 1.25
N ALA A 31 4.45 15.24 0.64
CA ALA A 31 3.48 14.79 -0.37
C ALA A 31 2.09 14.53 0.23
N ILE A 32 2.01 14.02 1.46
CA ILE A 32 0.75 13.78 2.16
C ILE A 32 0.27 14.99 2.97
N GLN A 33 1.05 16.09 3.01
CA GLN A 33 0.70 17.29 3.76
C GLN A 33 -0.62 17.89 3.25
N GLY A 34 -1.56 18.11 4.16
CA GLY A 34 -2.90 18.61 3.79
C GLY A 34 -3.85 17.55 3.22
N THR A 35 -3.42 16.29 3.17
CA THR A 35 -4.28 15.14 2.86
C THR A 35 -4.69 14.43 4.15
N GLU A 36 -5.81 13.72 4.13
CA GLU A 36 -6.24 12.84 5.24
C GLU A 36 -5.59 11.44 5.16
N THR A 37 -4.40 11.34 4.56
CA THR A 37 -3.67 10.06 4.37
C THR A 37 -2.54 9.93 5.38
N SER A 38 -2.35 8.71 5.91
CA SER A 38 -1.23 8.40 6.79
C SER A 38 0.00 7.93 6.01
N PHE A 39 1.19 8.09 6.60
CA PHE A 39 2.44 7.58 6.04
C PHE A 39 2.33 6.08 5.66
N SER A 40 1.76 5.26 6.55
CA SER A 40 1.55 3.83 6.28
C SER A 40 0.64 3.59 5.08
N ALA A 41 -0.44 4.35 4.93
CA ALA A 41 -1.35 4.22 3.79
C ALA A 41 -0.66 4.60 2.48
N PHE A 42 0.15 5.67 2.49
CA PHE A 42 0.97 6.06 1.33
C PHE A 42 1.95 4.96 0.94
N VAL A 43 2.72 4.42 1.91
CA VAL A 43 3.70 3.37 1.65
C VAL A 43 3.02 2.11 1.12
N ILE A 44 1.88 1.71 1.67
CA ILE A 44 1.11 0.56 1.18
C ILE A 44 0.65 0.79 -0.26
N ALA A 45 0.12 1.97 -0.59
CA ALA A 45 -0.32 2.30 -1.95
C ALA A 45 0.85 2.28 -2.94
N ALA A 46 1.97 2.92 -2.58
CA ALA A 46 3.17 2.94 -3.41
C ALA A 46 3.74 1.53 -3.63
N THR A 47 3.73 0.68 -2.60
CA THR A 47 4.21 -0.70 -2.70
C THR A 47 3.30 -1.52 -3.60
N ARG A 48 1.97 -1.36 -3.49
CA ARG A 48 1.02 -2.04 -4.37
C ARG A 48 1.18 -1.62 -5.83
N TRP A 49 1.32 -0.32 -6.08
CA TRP A 49 1.57 0.18 -7.42
C TRP A 49 2.88 -0.35 -7.99
N ALA A 50 3.96 -0.37 -7.21
CA ALA A 50 5.23 -0.92 -7.63
C ALA A 50 5.17 -2.43 -7.90
N LEU A 51 4.40 -3.20 -7.12
CA LEU A 51 4.18 -4.62 -7.39
C LEU A 51 3.37 -4.84 -8.67
N GLU A 52 2.29 -4.07 -8.86
CA GLU A 52 1.44 -4.14 -10.05
C GLU A 52 2.23 -3.80 -11.32
N SER A 53 3.03 -2.73 -11.30
CA SER A 53 3.89 -2.38 -12.44
C SER A 53 4.91 -3.48 -12.76
N LEU A 54 5.49 -4.14 -11.74
CA LEU A 54 6.39 -5.27 -11.98
C LEU A 54 5.67 -6.50 -12.55
N GLU A 55 4.40 -6.72 -12.20
CA GLU A 55 3.57 -7.79 -12.78
C GLU A 55 3.15 -7.46 -14.22
N GLU A 56 2.91 -6.18 -14.54
CA GLU A 56 2.61 -5.70 -15.90
C GLU A 56 3.82 -5.78 -16.85
N ASP A 57 5.05 -5.58 -16.33
CA ASP A 57 6.29 -5.75 -17.09
C ASP A 57 6.67 -7.23 -17.33
N ASP A 58 6.02 -8.19 -16.65
CA ASP A 58 6.24 -9.64 -16.75
C ASP A 58 5.20 -10.35 -17.65
N ASP A 59 4.48 -9.62 -18.51
CA ASP A 59 3.69 -10.20 -19.62
C ASP A 59 4.59 -10.27 -20.88
N PRO A 60 5.28 -11.40 -21.14
CA PRO A 60 6.07 -11.61 -22.36
C PRO A 60 5.13 -11.83 -23.54
N ALA A 61 4.56 -10.73 -24.05
CA ALA A 61 3.97 -10.68 -25.38
C ALA A 61 4.98 -10.10 -26.40
N ASP A 62 6.26 -10.41 -26.25
CA ASP A 62 7.29 -10.21 -27.28
C ASP A 62 8.49 -11.16 -27.02
N GLU A 63 8.30 -12.46 -27.28
CA GLU A 63 9.27 -13.32 -27.99
C GLU A 63 8.60 -14.61 -28.53
#